data_AF-A0A7X0U9X8-F1
#
_entry.id   AF-A0A7X0U9X8-F1
#
_cell.length_a   1.000
_cell.length_b   1.000
_cell.length_c   1.000
_cell.angle_alpha   90.00
_cell.angle_beta   90.00
_cell.angle_gamma   90.00
#
_symmetry.space_group_name_H-M   'P 1'
#
loop_
_entity.id
_entity.type
_entity.pdbx_description
1 polymer ?
#
loop_
_entity_poly.entity_id
_entity_poly.type
_entity_poly.pdbx_seq_one_letter_code
_entity_poly.pdbx_strand_id
1 'polypeptide(L)'
;MTPPSLTVLRRTNVLALHRLFLEQQIAAGKPAKGLDQAFAASLEISPSMWSQIKSSRPIGNTLARQIERHAQVDIGWLDAEHATAHPDPAEERFLDLARQAWRAANAKGKREMRLWLVERAPPVPEAPPGNEPPEAGK
;
A
#
# COMPACT_ATOMS: atom_id res chain seq x y z
N MET A 1 14.10 14.43 4.35
CA MET A 1 13.56 13.33 3.53
C MET A 1 12.95 13.95 2.29
N THR A 2 13.42 13.61 1.10
CA THR A 2 12.76 14.01 -0.15
C THR A 2 11.43 13.24 -0.23
N PRO A 3 10.28 13.89 -0.43
CA PRO A 3 9.02 13.17 -0.57
C PRO A 3 9.15 12.16 -1.73
N PRO A 4 8.54 10.97 -1.62
CA PRO A 4 8.55 10.00 -2.72
C PRO A 4 8.10 10.73 -3.99
N SER A 5 8.78 10.47 -5.11
CA SER A 5 8.40 11.13 -6.36
C SER A 5 6.94 10.79 -6.65
N LEU A 6 6.16 11.78 -7.08
CA LEU A 6 4.72 11.62 -7.35
C LEU A 6 4.43 10.43 -8.29
N THR A 7 5.38 10.10 -9.16
CA THR A 7 5.29 8.96 -10.09
C THR A 7 5.43 7.60 -9.40
N VAL A 8 6.14 7.52 -8.27
CA VAL A 8 6.23 6.34 -7.40
C VAL A 8 4.95 6.22 -6.57
N LEU A 9 4.46 7.31 -5.97
CA LEU A 9 3.20 7.31 -5.22
C LEU A 9 2.03 6.80 -6.09
N ARG A 10 1.87 7.36 -7.29
CA ARG A 10 0.88 6.88 -8.28
C ARG A 10 1.01 5.39 -8.53
N ARG A 11 2.23 4.87 -8.70
CA ARG A 11 2.46 3.44 -8.93
C ARG A 11 2.01 2.61 -7.74
N THR A 12 2.37 2.99 -6.52
CA THR A 12 1.92 2.32 -5.30
C THR A 12 0.40 2.28 -5.22
N ASN A 13 -0.26 3.40 -5.49
CA ASN A 13 -1.72 3.52 -5.49
C ASN A 13 -2.38 2.63 -6.57
N VAL A 14 -1.80 2.54 -7.77
CA VAL A 14 -2.29 1.63 -8.83
C VAL A 14 -2.15 0.16 -8.41
N LEU A 15 -1.08 -0.21 -7.71
CA LEU A 15 -0.92 -1.57 -7.18
C LEU A 15 -1.96 -1.90 -6.10
N ALA A 16 -2.37 -0.91 -5.29
CA ALA A 16 -3.46 -1.06 -4.35
C ALA A 16 -4.81 -1.28 -5.05
N LEU A 17 -5.12 -0.50 -6.10
CA LEU A 17 -6.32 -0.72 -6.92
C LEU A 17 -6.36 -2.11 -7.55
N HIS A 18 -5.22 -2.60 -8.04
CA HIS A 18 -5.15 -3.94 -8.58
C HIS A 18 -5.48 -5.01 -7.54
N ARG A 19 -4.94 -4.89 -6.32
CA ARG A 19 -5.26 -5.84 -5.23
C ARG A 19 -6.76 -5.84 -4.91
N LEU A 20 -7.37 -4.66 -4.77
CA LEU A 20 -8.81 -4.53 -4.55
C LEU A 20 -9.62 -5.18 -5.69
N PHE A 21 -9.18 -5.01 -6.94
CA PHE A 21 -9.79 -5.68 -8.08
C PHE A 21 -9.67 -7.20 -7.99
N LEU A 22 -8.50 -7.73 -7.62
CA LEU A 22 -8.31 -9.18 -7.42
C LEU A 22 -9.23 -9.73 -6.33
N GLU A 23 -9.30 -9.05 -5.19
CA GLU A 23 -10.15 -9.44 -4.06
C GLU A 23 -11.62 -9.49 -4.46
N GLN A 24 -12.12 -8.47 -5.15
CA GLN A 24 -13.49 -8.44 -5.66
C GLN A 24 -13.78 -9.59 -6.64
N GLN A 25 -12.83 -9.88 -7.54
CA GLN A 25 -13.00 -10.93 -8.54
C GLN A 25 -12.95 -12.33 -7.93
N ILE A 26 -12.07 -12.55 -6.95
CA ILE A 26 -11.97 -13.81 -6.19
C ILE A 26 -13.23 -13.99 -5.35
N ALA A 27 -13.71 -12.94 -4.67
CA ALA A 27 -14.97 -12.99 -3.93
C ALA A 27 -16.18 -13.28 -4.83
N ALA A 28 -16.14 -12.82 -6.09
CA ALA A 28 -17.13 -13.15 -7.12
C ALA A 28 -16.96 -14.57 -7.71
N GLY A 29 -16.04 -15.39 -7.18
CA GLY A 29 -15.82 -16.77 -7.61
C GLY A 29 -15.03 -16.94 -8.90
N LYS A 30 -14.37 -15.89 -9.40
CA LYS A 30 -13.54 -15.99 -10.62
C LYS A 30 -12.19 -16.65 -10.31
N PRO A 31 -11.65 -17.46 -11.23
CA PRO A 31 -10.33 -18.06 -11.04
C PRO A 31 -9.23 -17.00 -11.04
N ALA A 32 -8.21 -17.18 -10.19
CA ALA A 32 -7.07 -16.26 -10.11
C ALA A 32 -6.26 -16.18 -11.42
N LYS A 33 -6.30 -17.25 -12.23
CA LYS A 33 -5.60 -17.32 -13.52
C LYS A 33 -6.24 -16.34 -14.51
N GLY A 34 -5.46 -15.36 -14.96
CA GLY A 34 -5.87 -14.38 -15.98
C GLY A 34 -6.41 -13.06 -15.40
N LEU A 35 -6.51 -12.91 -14.08
CA LEU A 35 -7.00 -11.66 -13.50
C LEU A 35 -6.07 -10.46 -13.77
N ASP A 36 -4.76 -10.68 -13.83
CA ASP A 36 -3.79 -9.66 -14.27
C ASP A 36 -4.08 -9.16 -15.70
N GLN A 37 -4.45 -10.08 -16.62
CA GLN A 37 -4.80 -9.72 -17.99
C GLN A 37 -6.16 -9.00 -18.05
N ALA A 38 -7.12 -9.44 -17.24
CA ALA A 38 -8.42 -8.78 -17.12
C ALA A 38 -8.28 -7.35 -16.58
N PHE A 39 -7.42 -7.13 -15.59
CA PHE A 39 -7.13 -5.80 -15.06
C PHE A 39 -6.46 -4.91 -16.10
N ALA A 40 -5.44 -5.41 -16.79
CA ALA A 40 -4.79 -4.69 -17.89
C ALA A 40 -5.80 -4.29 -18.97
N ALA A 41 -6.71 -5.21 -19.35
CA ALA A 41 -7.77 -4.94 -20.30
C ALA A 41 -8.77 -3.89 -19.79
N SER A 42 -9.16 -3.92 -18.51
CA SER A 42 -10.07 -2.91 -17.94
C SER A 42 -9.49 -1.50 -17.97
N LEU A 43 -8.17 -1.37 -17.90
CA LEU A 43 -7.45 -0.10 -17.97
C LEU A 43 -7.05 0.30 -19.40
N GLU A 44 -7.39 -0.52 -20.41
CA GLU A 44 -6.98 -0.36 -21.80
C GLU A 44 -5.45 -0.28 -21.98
N ILE A 45 -4.72 -1.10 -21.23
CA ILE A 45 -3.26 -1.23 -21.36
C ILE A 45 -2.86 -2.65 -21.76
N SER A 46 -1.68 -2.78 -22.39
CA SER A 46 -1.17 -4.10 -22.75
C SER A 46 -0.72 -4.89 -21.51
N PRO A 47 -0.80 -6.24 -21.53
CA PRO A 47 -0.27 -7.07 -20.44
C PRO A 47 1.23 -6.83 -20.15
N SER A 48 2.01 -6.52 -21.20
CA SER A 48 3.42 -6.14 -21.06
C SER A 48 3.59 -4.82 -20.31
N MET A 49 2.76 -3.82 -20.63
CA MET A 49 2.77 -2.54 -19.92
C MET A 49 2.38 -2.72 -18.45
N TRP A 50 1.37 -3.54 -18.18
CA TRP A 50 0.99 -3.89 -16.81
C TRP A 50 2.14 -4.56 -16.05
N SER A 51 2.85 -5.51 -16.68
CA SER A 51 4.01 -6.17 -16.09
C SER A 51 5.14 -5.18 -15.77
N GLN A 52 5.36 -4.18 -16.62
CA GLN A 52 6.34 -3.12 -16.38
C GLN A 52 5.93 -2.21 -15.20
N ILE A 53 4.64 -1.85 -15.10
CA ILE A 53 4.11 -1.07 -13.97
C ILE A 53 4.28 -1.86 -12.65
N LYS A 54 4.03 -3.17 -12.67
CA LYS A 54 4.30 -4.02 -11.50
C LYS A 54 5.78 -4.06 -11.11
N SER A 55 6.69 -4.05 -12.08
CA SER A 55 8.14 -4.16 -11.82
C SER A 55 8.81 -2.85 -11.40
N SER A 56 8.69 -1.79 -12.20
CA SER A 56 9.48 -0.57 -11.98
C SER A 56 8.97 0.69 -12.68
N ARG A 57 8.02 0.60 -13.62
CA ARG A 57 7.67 1.73 -14.49
C ARG A 57 7.00 2.87 -13.71
N PRO A 58 7.55 4.09 -13.74
CA PRO A 58 6.91 5.26 -13.13
C PRO A 58 5.61 5.62 -13.86
N ILE A 59 4.62 6.15 -13.13
CA ILE A 59 3.33 6.56 -13.71
C ILE A 59 3.28 8.08 -13.88
N GLY A 60 3.26 8.53 -15.13
CA GLY A 60 3.07 9.95 -15.49
C GLY A 60 1.60 10.39 -15.41
N ASN A 61 1.35 11.69 -15.57
CA ASN A 61 0.03 12.27 -15.39
C ASN A 61 -1.03 11.68 -16.34
N THR A 62 -0.73 11.54 -17.64
CA THR A 62 -1.68 11.02 -18.64
C THR A 62 -2.15 9.60 -18.29
N LEU A 63 -1.21 8.74 -17.94
CA LEU A 63 -1.52 7.37 -17.54
C LEU A 63 -2.29 7.34 -16.22
N ALA A 64 -1.95 8.20 -15.26
CA ALA A 64 -2.70 8.31 -14.01
C ALA A 64 -4.17 8.68 -14.26
N ARG A 65 -4.45 9.71 -15.07
CA ARG A 65 -5.83 10.10 -15.41
C ARG A 65 -6.58 9.03 -16.19
N GLN A 66 -5.89 8.27 -17.05
CA GLN A 66 -6.50 7.13 -17.72
C GLN A 66 -6.93 6.08 -16.68
N ILE A 67 -6.02 5.69 -15.80
CA ILE A 67 -6.30 4.66 -14.79
C ILE A 67 -7.43 5.09 -13.86
N GLU A 68 -7.45 6.33 -13.39
CA GLU A 68 -8.53 6.84 -12.52
C GLU A 68 -9.91 6.73 -13.19
N ARG A 69 -9.99 7.12 -14.47
CA ARG A 69 -11.24 7.01 -15.24
C ARG A 69 -11.70 5.56 -15.40
N HIS A 70 -10.80 4.65 -15.77
CA HIS A 70 -11.16 3.25 -15.98
C HIS A 70 -11.41 2.48 -14.68
N ALA A 71 -10.72 2.83 -13.59
CA ALA A 71 -10.95 2.27 -12.27
C ALA A 71 -12.16 2.91 -11.54
N GLN A 72 -12.81 3.89 -12.17
CA GLN A 72 -13.95 4.63 -11.62
C GLN A 72 -13.68 5.25 -10.24
N VAL A 73 -12.47 5.77 -10.05
CA VAL A 73 -12.08 6.53 -8.85
C VAL A 73 -12.00 8.02 -9.17
N ASP A 74 -12.04 8.86 -8.14
CA ASP A 74 -11.99 10.31 -8.30
C ASP A 74 -10.69 10.77 -8.98
N ILE A 75 -10.78 11.89 -9.71
CA ILE A 75 -9.61 12.54 -10.28
C ILE A 75 -8.72 13.02 -9.14
N GLY A 76 -7.47 12.55 -9.11
CA GLY A 76 -6.50 12.88 -8.08
C GLY A 76 -6.33 11.77 -7.05
N TRP A 77 -7.15 10.71 -7.13
CA TRP A 77 -7.04 9.56 -6.25
C TRP A 77 -5.64 8.94 -6.32
N LEU A 78 -5.00 8.85 -7.49
CA LEU A 78 -3.64 8.32 -7.57
C LEU A 78 -2.56 9.25 -7.03
N ASP A 79 -2.86 10.53 -6.81
CA ASP A 79 -1.92 11.53 -6.30
C ASP A 79 -1.99 11.69 -4.78
N ALA A 80 -3.06 11.19 -4.16
CA ALA A 80 -3.25 11.25 -2.72
C ALA A 80 -2.45 10.15 -2.01
N GLU A 81 -1.91 10.46 -0.84
CA GLU A 81 -1.43 9.45 0.08
C GLU A 81 -2.65 8.73 0.68
N HIS A 82 -2.76 7.44 0.39
CA HIS A 82 -3.74 6.59 1.04
C HIS A 82 -3.05 5.88 2.20
N ALA A 83 -3.75 5.74 3.32
CA ALA A 83 -3.41 4.74 4.32
C ALA A 83 -3.70 3.35 3.73
N THR A 84 -2.89 2.93 2.76
CA THR A 84 -2.99 1.59 2.22
C THR A 84 -2.66 0.63 3.36
N ALA A 85 -3.66 -0.12 3.82
CA ALA A 85 -3.50 -1.11 4.90
C ALA A 85 -2.46 -2.21 4.56
N HIS A 86 -1.99 -2.26 3.31
CA HIS A 86 -1.09 -3.29 2.82
C HIS A 86 0.24 -2.69 2.37
N PRO A 87 1.36 -3.17 2.90
CA PRO A 87 2.68 -2.73 2.49
C PRO A 87 2.91 -2.97 1.00
N ASP A 88 3.61 -2.06 0.35
CA ASP A 88 4.08 -2.28 -1.03
C ASP A 88 5.16 -3.39 -1.06
N PRO A 89 5.54 -3.93 -2.24
CA PRO A 89 6.52 -5.01 -2.30
C PRO A 89 7.92 -4.65 -1.76
N ALA A 90 8.32 -3.37 -1.79
CA ALA A 90 9.58 -2.92 -1.22
C ALA A 90 9.48 -2.81 0.31
N GLU A 91 8.36 -2.31 0.82
CA GLU A 91 8.02 -2.31 2.23
C GLU A 91 7.90 -3.73 2.78
N GLU A 92 7.29 -4.65 2.05
CA GLU A 92 7.18 -6.07 2.41
C GLU A 92 8.56 -6.73 2.54
N ARG A 93 9.47 -6.48 1.58
CA ARG A 93 10.87 -6.92 1.68
C ARG A 93 11.59 -6.31 2.88
N PHE A 94 11.34 -5.03 3.17
CA PHE A 94 11.90 -4.37 4.34
C PHE A 94 11.40 -5.02 5.63
N LEU A 95 10.09 -5.27 5.74
CA LEU A 95 9.47 -5.94 6.90
C LEU A 95 10.02 -7.35 7.09
N ASP A 96 10.23 -8.10 6.01
CA ASP A 96 10.82 -9.44 6.07
C ASP A 96 12.26 -9.40 6.56
N LEU A 97 13.09 -8.50 6.02
CA LEU A 97 14.46 -8.29 6.49
C LEU A 97 14.51 -7.85 7.95
N ALA A 98 13.67 -6.89 8.33
CA ALA A 98 13.56 -6.41 9.71
C ALA A 98 13.15 -7.54 10.66
N ARG A 99 12.20 -8.40 10.26
CA ARG A 99 11.76 -9.55 11.05
C ARG A 99 12.86 -10.60 11.20
N GLN A 100 13.62 -10.89 10.15
CA GLN A 100 14.77 -11.79 10.21
C GLN A 100 15.86 -11.24 11.15
N ALA A 101 16.22 -9.96 10.99
CA ALA A 101 17.18 -9.29 11.85
C ALA A 101 16.73 -9.28 13.33
N TRP A 102 15.46 -8.99 13.59
CA TRP A 102 14.90 -9.02 14.95
C TRP A 102 15.00 -10.38 15.61
N ARG A 103 14.72 -11.47 14.87
CA ARG A 103 14.80 -12.83 15.40
C ARG A 103 16.24 -13.26 15.68
N ALA A 104 17.19 -12.86 14.84
CA ALA A 104 18.61 -13.15 15.03
C ALA A 104 19.28 -12.30 16.12
N ALA A 105 18.72 -11.13 16.45
CA ALA A 105 19.31 -10.20 17.40
C ALA A 105 19.14 -10.61 18.88
N ASN A 106 20.15 -10.26 19.68
CA ASN A 106 20.11 -10.33 21.14
C ASN A 106 19.35 -9.13 21.75
N ALA A 107 19.23 -9.09 23.09
CA ALA A 107 18.49 -8.04 23.80
C ALA A 107 18.99 -6.61 23.49
N LYS A 108 20.31 -6.43 23.30
CA LYS A 108 20.90 -5.14 22.93
C LYS A 108 20.49 -4.73 21.52
N GLY A 109 20.65 -5.63 20.54
CA GLY A 109 20.31 -5.33 19.14
C GLY A 109 18.83 -5.04 18.93
N LYS A 110 17.92 -5.74 19.63
CA LYS A 110 16.49 -5.44 19.61
C LYS A 110 16.19 -4.05 20.17
N ARG A 111 16.87 -3.66 21.26
CA ARG A 111 16.70 -2.34 21.89
C ARG A 111 17.19 -1.21 20.98
N GLU A 112 18.34 -1.37 20.34
CA GLU A 112 18.88 -0.40 19.37
C GLU A 112 17.94 -0.23 18.18
N MET A 113 17.43 -1.33 17.62
CA MET A 113 16.50 -1.31 16.49
C MET A 113 15.19 -0.60 16.84
N ARG A 114 14.63 -0.87 18.03
CA ARG A 114 13.43 -0.18 18.54
C ARG A 114 13.70 1.32 18.74
N LEU A 115 14.82 1.70 19.36
CA LEU A 115 15.17 3.10 19.59
C LEU A 115 15.30 3.86 18.27
N TRP A 116 15.97 3.27 17.29
CA TRP A 116 16.13 3.86 15.96
C TRP A 116 14.80 4.13 15.26
N LEU A 117 13.82 3.23 15.41
CA LEU A 117 12.47 3.38 14.88
C LEU A 117 11.68 4.48 15.61
N VAL A 118 11.71 4.50 16.96
CA VAL A 118 11.00 5.50 17.77
C VAL A 118 11.51 6.91 17.48
N GLU A 119 12.82 7.08 17.29
CA GLU A 119 13.43 8.38 16.97
C GLU A 119 12.97 8.94 15.60
N ARG A 120 12.53 8.07 14.68
CA ARG A 120 12.21 8.42 13.29
C ARG A 120 10.73 8.30 12.93
N ALA A 121 9.95 7.61 13.73
CA ALA A 121 8.51 7.50 13.52
C ALA A 121 7.84 8.84 13.80
N PRO A 122 6.83 9.25 13.01
CA PRO A 122 5.97 10.36 13.39
C PRO A 122 5.30 10.04 14.74
N PRO A 123 4.96 11.06 15.56
CA PRO A 123 4.26 10.85 16.81
C PRO A 123 2.97 10.05 16.53
N VAL A 124 2.80 8.94 17.24
CA VAL A 124 1.58 8.14 17.14
C VAL A 124 0.41 9.04 17.54
N PRO A 125 -0.64 9.21 16.71
CA PRO A 125 -1.82 9.92 17.14
C PRO A 125 -2.37 9.22 18.39
N GLU A 126 -2.49 9.96 19.49
CA GLU A 126 -3.08 9.44 20.72
C GLU A 126 -4.42 8.77 20.39
N ALA A 127 -4.59 7.53 20.85
CA ALA A 127 -5.85 6.84 20.71
C ALA A 127 -6.97 7.72 21.31
N PRO A 128 -8.15 7.82 20.67
CA PRO A 128 -9.26 8.55 21.27
C PRO A 128 -9.54 7.98 22.66
N PRO A 129 -9.84 8.83 23.66
CA PRO A 129 -10.05 8.38 25.03
C PRO A 129 -11.13 7.30 25.01
N GLY A 130 -10.76 6.11 25.50
CA GLY A 130 -11.69 5.00 25.64
C GLY A 130 -12.85 5.44 26.51
N ASN A 131 -14.07 5.16 26.06
CA ASN A 131 -15.30 5.36 26.82
C ASN A 131 -15.11 4.92 28.28
N GLU A 132 -15.19 5.87 29.20
CA GLU A 132 -15.39 5.60 30.60
C GLU A 132 -16.68 4.78 30.76
N PRO A 133 -16.67 3.69 31.55
CA PRO A 133 -17.90 2.97 31.87
C PRO A 133 -18.84 3.89 32.66
N PRO A 134 -20.17 3.79 32.47
CA PRO A 134 -21.10 4.69 33.14
C PRO A 134 -21.01 4.47 34.65
N GLU A 135 -20.82 5.58 35.38
CA GLU A 135 -21.01 5.62 36.83
C GLU A 135 -22.38 5.04 37.19
N ALA A 136 -22.37 3.93 37.94
CA ALA A 136 -23.56 3.42 38.60
C ALA A 136 -23.94 4.38 39.72
N GLY A 137 -24.90 5.26 39.44
CA GLY A 137 -25.51 6.14 40.42
C GLY A 137 -26.12 5.34 41.59
N LYS A 138 -25.86 5.84 42.80
CA LYS A 138 -26.59 5.48 44.01
C LYS A 138 -27.79 6.40 44.20
#